data_AF-A0A7S0IB65-F1
#
_entry.id   AF-A0A7S0IB65-F1
#
_cell.length_a   1.000
_cell.length_b   1.000
_cell.length_c   1.000
_cell.angle_alpha   90.00
_cell.angle_beta   90.00
_cell.angle_gamma   90.00
#
_symmetry.space_group_name_H-M   'P 1'
#
loop_
_entity.id
_entity.type
_entity.pdbx_description
1 polymer ?
#
loop_
_entity_poly.entity_id
_entity_poly.type
_entity_poly.pdbx_seq_one_letter_code
_entity_poly.pdbx_strand_id
1 'polypeptide(L)'
;ELGEAKKDDSVRSVHFLDPSDALFQSLGAAFTKQLVEDFGTDHLYLADTFREIRDPNDDFSESHVARVGAATLAAMRSADPRATWVFQSDAFRRNPRFWNEGRRGALLRSVDIGDMLVLDSAAETDPYYLREPMHFAGQPFVWCVKHNHGGNLGMRGRLSAIATGPAAAMDSLASGTTHGRGTRVGSSRRMLADNKRVSREATRGSRKVGKSQLAGFGITAEGVEQNPVVYELAALMSQSEKGVDVDWFLADYSRRRYGGYSVRQPAPTTLPVGTGQGAFLAGFIVGNNPIAGSPGYLGPGEWYDPAKHGEMGKEEAYDRAREAWEILGKTVYGARAKGE
;
A
#
# COMPACT_ATOMS: atom_id res chain seq x y z
N GLU A 1 36.53 -18.18 15.13
CA GLU A 1 35.26 -18.35 15.87
C GLU A 1 34.80 -16.97 16.35
N LEU A 2 33.94 -16.30 15.58
CA LEU A 2 33.27 -15.09 16.04
C LEU A 2 32.08 -15.56 16.85
N GLY A 3 32.17 -15.43 18.18
CA GLY A 3 31.11 -15.83 19.09
C GLY A 3 29.79 -15.17 18.70
N GLU A 4 28.73 -15.97 18.62
CA GLU A 4 27.37 -15.46 18.52
C GLU A 4 27.16 -14.47 19.66
N ALA A 5 27.02 -13.19 19.33
CA ALA A 5 26.59 -12.19 20.30
C ALA A 5 25.28 -12.71 20.90
N LYS A 6 25.30 -13.06 22.20
CA LYS A 6 24.08 -13.41 22.95
C LYS A 6 23.06 -12.32 22.67
N LYS A 7 21.99 -12.69 21.96
CA LYS A 7 20.90 -11.78 21.66
C LYS A 7 20.32 -11.34 23.01
N ASP A 8 20.29 -10.04 23.25
CA ASP A 8 19.69 -9.49 24.46
C ASP A 8 18.17 -9.56 24.33
N ASP A 9 17.59 -10.56 25.00
CA ASP A 9 16.14 -10.83 24.97
C ASP A 9 15.36 -9.86 25.88
N SER A 10 16.03 -9.05 26.71
CA SER A 10 15.37 -8.14 27.68
C SER A 10 14.55 -7.02 27.03
N VAL A 11 14.86 -6.67 25.78
CA VAL A 11 14.20 -5.60 25.01
C VAL A 11 13.47 -6.10 23.76
N ARG A 12 13.56 -7.42 23.48
CA ARG A 12 13.05 -8.02 22.24
C ARG A 12 11.98 -9.09 22.45
N SER A 13 11.84 -9.60 23.68
CA SER A 13 10.83 -10.59 24.01
C SER A 13 9.58 -9.93 24.56
N VAL A 14 8.43 -10.35 24.05
CA VAL A 14 7.10 -10.01 24.57
C VAL A 14 6.40 -11.30 24.95
N HIS A 15 5.69 -11.30 26.07
CA HIS A 15 4.87 -12.44 26.45
C HIS A 15 3.55 -12.39 25.69
N PHE A 16 3.24 -13.48 24.99
CA PHE A 16 1.96 -13.65 24.32
C PHE A 16 1.02 -14.41 25.26
N LEU A 17 -0.09 -13.78 25.64
CA LEU A 17 -1.11 -14.43 26.45
C LEU A 17 -1.91 -15.40 25.57
N ASP A 18 -2.09 -16.65 26.03
CA ASP A 18 -2.83 -17.64 25.27
C ASP A 18 -4.30 -17.19 25.10
N PRO A 19 -4.87 -17.22 23.87
CA PRO A 19 -6.24 -16.80 23.63
C PRO A 19 -7.29 -17.66 24.36
N SER A 20 -6.91 -18.82 24.88
CA SER A 20 -7.77 -19.72 25.65
C SER A 20 -7.73 -19.43 27.16
N ASP A 21 -6.79 -18.60 27.62
CA ASP A 21 -6.74 -18.17 29.02
C ASP A 21 -7.86 -17.15 29.30
N ALA A 22 -8.57 -17.32 30.42
CA ALA A 22 -9.62 -16.39 30.84
C ALA A 22 -9.08 -14.95 31.01
N LEU A 23 -7.79 -14.79 31.31
CA LEU A 23 -7.12 -13.50 31.38
C LEU A 23 -7.12 -12.76 30.04
N PHE A 24 -7.09 -13.46 28.90
CA PHE A 24 -7.11 -12.82 27.59
C PHE A 24 -8.40 -12.01 27.41
N GLN A 25 -9.53 -12.64 27.73
CA GLN A 25 -10.84 -12.00 27.65
C GLN A 25 -10.97 -10.88 28.68
N SER A 26 -10.59 -11.10 29.93
CA SER A 26 -10.76 -10.09 30.97
C SER A 26 -9.89 -8.84 30.75
N LEU A 27 -8.64 -9.01 30.31
CA LEU A 27 -7.74 -7.89 30.01
C LEU A 27 -8.19 -7.11 28.78
N GLY A 28 -8.55 -7.81 27.69
CA GLY A 28 -9.06 -7.14 26.48
C GLY A 28 -10.35 -6.38 26.75
N ALA A 29 -11.29 -6.98 27.49
CA ALA A 29 -12.53 -6.35 27.93
C ALA A 29 -12.27 -5.09 28.76
N ALA A 30 -11.40 -5.19 29.77
CA ALA A 30 -11.08 -4.09 30.66
C ALA A 30 -10.41 -2.94 29.90
N PHE A 31 -9.48 -3.24 28.99
CA PHE A 31 -8.80 -2.24 28.16
C PHE A 31 -9.79 -1.52 27.22
N THR A 32 -10.60 -2.27 26.49
CA THR A 32 -11.62 -1.68 25.58
C THR A 32 -12.62 -0.85 26.37
N LYS A 33 -13.09 -1.33 27.52
CA LYS A 33 -14.00 -0.59 28.39
C LYS A 33 -13.40 0.74 28.84
N GLN A 34 -12.15 0.73 29.33
CA GLN A 34 -11.47 1.95 29.77
C GLN A 34 -11.31 2.94 28.62
N LEU A 35 -10.92 2.47 27.42
CA LEU A 35 -10.81 3.31 26.23
C LEU A 35 -12.13 4.00 25.87
N VAL A 36 -13.25 3.26 25.96
CA VAL A 36 -14.61 3.77 25.71
C VAL A 36 -15.03 4.79 26.79
N GLU A 37 -14.73 4.53 28.05
CA GLU A 37 -15.06 5.45 29.15
C GLU A 37 -14.29 6.77 29.05
N ASP A 38 -13.03 6.73 28.62
CA ASP A 38 -12.17 7.92 28.55
C ASP A 38 -12.44 8.77 27.29
N PHE A 39 -12.75 8.14 26.15
CA PHE A 39 -12.78 8.83 24.85
C PHE A 39 -14.09 8.67 24.06
N GLY A 40 -15.03 7.84 24.53
CA GLY A 40 -16.14 7.38 23.70
C GLY A 40 -15.69 6.34 22.67
N THR A 41 -16.58 6.01 21.72
CA THR A 41 -16.26 5.04 20.66
C THR A 41 -17.04 5.29 19.38
N ASP A 42 -16.37 5.06 18.25
CA ASP A 42 -16.95 4.93 16.92
C ASP A 42 -17.00 3.45 16.46
N HIS A 43 -16.79 2.53 17.39
CA HIS A 43 -16.83 1.08 17.22
C HIS A 43 -15.73 0.46 16.35
N LEU A 44 -14.71 1.23 15.95
CA LEU A 44 -13.57 0.76 15.17
C LEU A 44 -12.32 0.64 16.05
N TYR A 45 -11.75 -0.57 16.15
CA TYR A 45 -10.59 -0.83 17.00
C TYR A 45 -9.45 -1.46 16.19
N LEU A 46 -8.31 -0.78 16.13
CA LEU A 46 -7.11 -1.30 15.47
C LEU A 46 -6.30 -2.13 16.46
N ALA A 47 -6.05 -3.40 16.12
CA ALA A 47 -5.18 -4.29 16.88
C ALA A 47 -4.48 -5.28 15.94
N ASP A 48 -3.16 -5.46 16.09
CA ASP A 48 -2.39 -6.41 15.29
C ASP A 48 -1.51 -7.29 16.19
N THR A 49 -1.90 -8.55 16.38
CA THR A 49 -1.24 -9.49 17.30
C THR A 49 0.07 -10.08 16.77
N PHE A 50 0.24 -10.14 15.45
CA PHE A 50 1.37 -10.81 14.78
C PHE A 50 2.18 -9.86 13.89
N ARG A 51 2.12 -8.55 14.16
CA ARG A 51 2.83 -7.56 13.35
C ARG A 51 4.31 -7.55 13.71
N GLU A 52 5.16 -7.89 12.73
CA GLU A 52 6.63 -7.89 12.84
C GLU A 52 7.21 -8.74 13.98
N ILE A 53 6.38 -9.59 14.59
CA ILE A 53 6.82 -10.60 15.55
C ILE A 53 7.43 -11.76 14.77
N ARG A 54 8.62 -12.20 15.20
CA ARG A 54 9.27 -13.42 14.71
C ARG A 54 9.22 -14.42 15.84
N ASP A 55 8.43 -15.48 15.70
CA ASP A 55 8.54 -16.60 16.60
C ASP A 55 9.77 -17.43 16.17
N PRO A 56 10.70 -17.78 17.08
CA PRO A 56 11.86 -18.61 16.74
C PRO A 56 11.50 -19.94 16.07
N ASN A 57 10.29 -20.46 16.29
CA ASN A 57 9.83 -21.74 15.77
C ASN A 57 8.74 -21.63 14.69
N ASP A 58 8.13 -20.44 14.49
CA ASP A 58 7.03 -20.18 13.53
C ASP A 58 5.88 -21.24 13.59
N ASP A 59 5.69 -21.91 14.72
CA ASP A 59 4.87 -23.12 14.87
C ASP A 59 3.42 -22.87 15.35
N PHE A 60 2.83 -21.74 14.97
CA PHE A 60 1.41 -21.55 15.20
C PHE A 60 0.60 -22.32 14.16
N SER A 61 -0.27 -23.24 14.60
CA SER A 61 -1.24 -23.88 13.70
C SER A 61 -2.26 -22.87 13.17
N GLU A 62 -2.86 -23.14 12.01
CA GLU A 62 -3.99 -22.36 11.48
C GLU A 62 -5.13 -22.22 12.51
N SER A 63 -5.40 -23.30 13.26
CA SER A 63 -6.40 -23.29 14.33
C SER A 63 -6.06 -22.31 15.46
N HIS A 64 -4.78 -22.18 15.81
CA HIS A 64 -4.34 -21.23 16.82
C HIS A 64 -4.49 -19.80 16.31
N VAL A 65 -4.08 -19.52 15.06
CA VAL A 65 -4.26 -18.20 14.43
C VAL A 65 -5.74 -17.81 14.39
N ALA A 66 -6.62 -18.73 14.02
CA ALA A 66 -8.06 -18.50 14.05
C ALA A 66 -8.59 -18.22 15.46
N ARG A 67 -8.12 -18.96 16.48
CA ARG A 67 -8.49 -18.71 17.88
C ARG A 67 -8.04 -17.33 18.36
N VAL A 68 -6.83 -16.90 18.01
CA VAL A 68 -6.33 -15.55 18.35
C VAL A 68 -7.23 -14.47 17.74
N GLY A 69 -7.57 -14.58 16.45
CA GLY A 69 -8.44 -13.61 15.79
C GLY A 69 -9.84 -13.55 16.41
N ALA A 70 -10.48 -14.71 16.62
CA ALA A 70 -11.79 -14.80 17.24
C ALA A 70 -11.80 -14.25 18.68
N ALA A 71 -10.79 -14.62 19.48
CA ALA A 71 -10.66 -14.15 20.86
C ALA A 71 -10.42 -12.64 20.93
N THR A 72 -9.67 -12.07 19.99
CA THR A 72 -9.40 -10.63 19.91
C THR A 72 -10.69 -9.84 19.74
N LEU A 73 -11.52 -10.19 18.75
CA LEU A 73 -12.80 -9.51 18.54
C LEU A 73 -13.79 -9.78 19.68
N ALA A 74 -13.85 -11.00 20.19
CA ALA A 74 -14.72 -11.34 21.32
C ALA A 74 -14.42 -10.49 22.56
N ALA A 75 -13.14 -10.27 22.86
CA ALA A 75 -12.73 -9.44 23.98
C ALA A 75 -13.16 -7.97 23.80
N MET A 76 -12.99 -7.40 22.60
CA MET A 76 -13.50 -6.06 22.27
C MET A 76 -15.04 -5.99 22.44
N ARG A 77 -15.75 -7.00 21.93
CA ARG A 77 -17.21 -7.07 21.96
C ARG A 77 -17.83 -7.26 23.33
N SER A 78 -17.07 -7.77 24.29
CA SER A 78 -17.51 -7.85 25.67
C SER A 78 -17.70 -6.46 26.31
N ALA A 79 -17.00 -5.43 25.80
CA ALA A 79 -17.10 -4.05 26.25
C ALA A 79 -17.89 -3.17 25.26
N ASP A 80 -17.76 -3.41 23.95
CA ASP A 80 -18.51 -2.73 22.89
C ASP A 80 -19.15 -3.73 21.94
N PRO A 81 -20.46 -4.06 22.10
CA PRO A 81 -21.14 -5.05 21.26
C PRO A 81 -21.13 -4.75 19.76
N ARG A 82 -20.84 -3.51 19.36
CA ARG A 82 -20.77 -3.08 17.95
C ARG A 82 -19.35 -3.06 17.39
N ALA A 83 -18.35 -3.46 18.17
CA ALA A 83 -16.95 -3.43 17.75
C ALA A 83 -16.72 -4.15 16.40
N THR A 84 -15.96 -3.48 15.54
CA THR A 84 -15.36 -3.97 14.30
C THR A 84 -13.85 -3.89 14.44
N TRP A 85 -13.17 -4.98 14.09
CA TRP A 85 -11.72 -5.07 14.15
C TRP A 85 -11.07 -4.47 12.91
N VAL A 86 -10.25 -3.43 13.08
CA VAL A 86 -9.40 -2.87 12.02
C VAL A 86 -8.07 -3.61 12.00
N PHE A 87 -7.73 -4.25 10.88
CA PHE A 87 -6.53 -5.08 10.73
C PHE A 87 -5.60 -4.54 9.64
N GLN A 88 -4.28 -4.49 9.89
CA GLN A 88 -3.31 -3.98 8.92
C GLN A 88 -2.66 -5.12 8.10
N SER A 89 -2.89 -5.13 6.77
CA SER A 89 -2.38 -6.20 5.89
C SER A 89 -0.85 -6.27 5.76
N ASP A 90 -0.11 -5.25 6.22
CA ASP A 90 1.36 -5.23 6.18
C ASP A 90 2.00 -6.38 6.96
N ALA A 91 1.29 -6.91 7.96
CA ALA A 91 1.70 -8.13 8.67
C ALA A 91 1.96 -9.30 7.71
N PHE A 92 1.11 -9.48 6.70
CA PHE A 92 1.22 -10.55 5.70
C PHE A 92 2.44 -10.37 4.77
N ARG A 93 2.90 -9.13 4.55
CA ARG A 93 4.06 -8.82 3.71
C ARG A 93 5.38 -9.05 4.43
N ARG A 94 5.45 -8.67 5.71
CA ARG A 94 6.70 -8.65 6.50
C ARG A 94 7.23 -10.03 6.87
N ASN A 95 6.35 -11.01 7.04
CA ASN A 95 6.74 -12.38 7.35
C ASN A 95 5.99 -13.42 6.47
N PRO A 96 6.35 -13.55 5.18
CA PRO A 96 5.63 -14.44 4.25
C PRO A 96 5.87 -15.94 4.53
N ARG A 97 6.92 -16.28 5.31
CA ARG A 97 7.16 -17.66 5.76
C ARG A 97 6.13 -18.09 6.79
N PHE A 98 5.90 -17.24 7.78
CA PHE A 98 4.82 -17.44 8.75
C PHE A 98 3.46 -17.33 8.06
N TRP A 99 3.19 -16.20 7.40
CA TRP A 99 1.93 -15.90 6.73
C TRP A 99 1.80 -16.61 5.39
N ASN A 100 1.73 -17.94 5.41
CA ASN A 100 1.28 -18.73 4.26
C ASN A 100 -0.24 -18.56 4.02
N GLU A 101 -0.73 -19.04 2.88
CA GLU A 101 -2.14 -18.88 2.48
C GLU A 101 -3.12 -19.46 3.52
N GLY A 102 -2.78 -20.61 4.13
CA GLY A 102 -3.58 -21.24 5.17
C GLY A 102 -3.75 -20.36 6.41
N ARG A 103 -2.63 -19.84 6.95
CA ARG A 103 -2.67 -18.96 8.13
C ARG A 103 -3.35 -17.62 7.86
N ARG A 104 -3.11 -17.00 6.70
CA ARG A 104 -3.81 -15.77 6.31
C ARG A 104 -5.31 -16.00 6.23
N GLY A 105 -5.72 -17.08 5.55
CA GLY A 105 -7.11 -17.47 5.46
C GLY A 105 -7.76 -17.83 6.80
N ALA A 106 -7.00 -18.42 7.74
CA ALA A 106 -7.46 -18.73 9.08
C ALA A 106 -7.72 -17.46 9.92
N LEU A 107 -6.85 -16.46 9.81
CA LEU A 107 -7.06 -15.16 10.48
C LEU A 107 -8.29 -14.44 9.89
N LEU A 108 -8.35 -14.29 8.57
CA LEU A 108 -9.39 -13.52 7.89
C LEU A 108 -10.80 -14.10 8.08
N ARG A 109 -10.90 -15.43 8.25
CA ARG A 109 -12.15 -16.16 8.50
C ARG A 109 -12.41 -16.45 9.98
N SER A 110 -11.60 -15.91 10.88
CA SER A 110 -11.80 -16.09 12.33
C SER A 110 -13.01 -15.33 12.88
N VAL A 111 -13.53 -14.38 12.10
CA VAL A 111 -14.68 -13.52 12.42
C VAL A 111 -15.61 -13.45 11.22
N ASP A 112 -16.86 -13.04 11.44
CA ASP A 112 -17.85 -12.94 10.36
C ASP A 112 -17.47 -11.85 9.33
N ILE A 113 -18.00 -11.96 8.12
CA ILE A 113 -17.79 -10.95 7.08
C ILE A 113 -18.40 -9.62 7.52
N GLY A 114 -17.60 -8.56 7.54
CA GLY A 114 -18.00 -7.22 8.01
C GLY A 114 -17.58 -6.91 9.44
N ASP A 115 -17.16 -7.92 10.20
CA ASP A 115 -16.64 -7.75 11.56
C ASP A 115 -15.15 -7.37 11.58
N MET A 116 -14.48 -7.49 10.43
CA MET A 116 -13.10 -7.03 10.21
C MET A 116 -13.05 -6.05 9.04
N LEU A 117 -12.40 -4.90 9.24
CA LEU A 117 -12.04 -3.96 8.18
C LEU A 117 -10.54 -4.05 7.92
N VAL A 118 -10.16 -4.54 6.73
CA VAL A 118 -8.75 -4.73 6.37
C VAL A 118 -8.17 -3.46 5.74
N LEU A 119 -7.11 -2.91 6.32
CA LEU A 119 -6.33 -1.86 5.69
C LEU A 119 -5.31 -2.51 4.76
N ASP A 120 -5.54 -2.45 3.43
CA ASP A 120 -4.55 -2.89 2.46
C ASP A 120 -3.39 -1.89 2.39
N SER A 121 -2.48 -2.02 3.35
CA SER A 121 -1.70 -0.91 3.91
C SER A 121 -0.64 -0.31 2.98
N ALA A 122 -0.39 -0.89 1.82
CA ALA A 122 0.59 -0.41 0.83
C ALA A 122 0.14 -0.77 -0.60
N ALA A 123 -1.16 -0.63 -0.86
CA ALA A 123 -1.79 -1.12 -2.09
C ALA A 123 -1.28 -0.41 -3.36
N GLU A 124 -0.72 0.79 -3.23
CA GLU A 124 -0.09 1.53 -4.34
C GLU A 124 1.20 0.85 -4.82
N THR A 125 1.87 0.10 -3.94
CA THR A 125 3.11 -0.60 -4.26
C THR A 125 2.88 -2.08 -4.55
N ASP A 126 2.05 -2.71 -3.74
CA ASP A 126 1.75 -4.14 -3.77
C ASP A 126 0.29 -4.35 -3.34
N PRO A 127 -0.67 -4.29 -4.28
CA PRO A 127 -2.10 -4.49 -3.98
C PRO A 127 -2.35 -5.91 -3.49
N TYR A 128 -2.39 -6.09 -2.17
CA TYR A 128 -2.43 -7.41 -1.55
C TYR A 128 -3.81 -8.04 -1.67
N TYR A 129 -4.86 -7.22 -1.81
CA TYR A 129 -6.22 -7.70 -2.08
C TYR A 129 -6.30 -8.63 -3.31
N LEU A 130 -5.46 -8.41 -4.34
CA LEU A 130 -5.39 -9.26 -5.54
C LEU A 130 -4.73 -10.63 -5.29
N ARG A 131 -3.96 -10.76 -4.19
CA ARG A 131 -3.29 -12.00 -3.80
C ARG A 131 -4.20 -12.90 -2.96
N GLU A 132 -5.22 -12.31 -2.33
CA GLU A 132 -6.09 -13.01 -1.40
C GLU A 132 -7.38 -13.50 -2.08
N PRO A 133 -7.83 -14.74 -1.76
CA PRO A 133 -9.10 -15.25 -2.28
C PRO A 133 -10.27 -14.31 -1.95
N MET A 134 -11.09 -13.99 -2.96
CA MET A 134 -12.26 -13.10 -2.82
C MET A 134 -11.98 -11.73 -2.19
N HIS A 135 -10.73 -11.24 -2.29
CA HIS A 135 -10.24 -10.02 -1.62
C HIS A 135 -10.38 -10.14 -0.10
N PHE A 136 -9.31 -10.60 0.55
CA PHE A 136 -9.25 -10.81 2.00
C PHE A 136 -10.37 -11.72 2.55
N ALA A 137 -10.61 -12.84 1.87
CA ALA A 137 -11.67 -13.80 2.22
C ALA A 137 -13.08 -13.21 2.26
N GLY A 138 -13.31 -12.10 1.55
CA GLY A 138 -14.59 -11.40 1.50
C GLY A 138 -14.78 -10.33 2.57
N GLN A 139 -13.79 -10.10 3.44
CA GLN A 139 -13.84 -8.98 4.39
C GLN A 139 -13.78 -7.63 3.66
N PRO A 140 -14.48 -6.58 4.15
CA PRO A 140 -14.33 -5.25 3.61
C PRO A 140 -12.89 -4.76 3.77
N PHE A 141 -12.39 -4.03 2.77
CA PHE A 141 -11.02 -3.50 2.80
C PHE A 141 -10.91 -2.06 2.33
N VAL A 142 -9.92 -1.35 2.85
CA VAL A 142 -9.54 0.01 2.45
C VAL A 142 -8.27 -0.07 1.60
N TRP A 143 -8.30 0.54 0.42
CA TRP A 143 -7.11 0.65 -0.43
C TRP A 143 -6.24 1.81 0.08
N CYS A 144 -5.05 1.51 0.62
CA CYS A 144 -4.22 2.52 1.28
C CYS A 144 -2.97 2.89 0.48
N VAL A 145 -2.59 4.16 0.56
CA VAL A 145 -1.28 4.68 0.14
C VAL A 145 -0.34 4.72 1.34
N LYS A 146 0.68 3.86 1.35
CA LYS A 146 1.74 3.95 2.38
C LYS A 146 2.68 5.10 2.08
N HIS A 147 3.29 5.08 0.89
CA HIS A 147 4.27 6.02 0.35
C HIS A 147 5.56 6.20 1.19
N ASN A 148 5.44 6.53 2.47
CA ASN A 148 6.55 6.81 3.35
C ASN A 148 6.81 5.72 4.40
N HIS A 149 8.09 5.50 4.66
CA HIS A 149 8.62 4.63 5.70
C HIS A 149 9.62 5.43 6.54
N GLY A 150 9.47 5.40 7.87
CA GLY A 150 10.37 6.01 8.85
C GLY A 150 10.52 7.54 8.78
N GLY A 151 9.64 8.25 8.06
CA GLY A 151 9.81 9.68 7.81
C GLY A 151 10.92 10.01 6.81
N ASN A 152 11.45 9.01 6.08
CA ASN A 152 12.60 9.21 5.20
C ASN A 152 12.30 10.22 4.10
N LEU A 153 13.24 11.13 3.89
CA LEU A 153 13.21 12.15 2.84
C LEU A 153 13.68 11.57 1.50
N GLY A 154 13.33 12.27 0.43
CA GLY A 154 13.62 11.90 -0.95
C GLY A 154 12.44 12.25 -1.84
N MET A 155 12.70 12.60 -3.10
CA MET A 155 11.62 12.66 -4.08
C MET A 155 11.25 11.23 -4.47
N ARG A 156 9.98 10.83 -4.24
CA ARG A 156 9.39 9.52 -4.58
C ARG A 156 7.87 9.61 -4.76
N GLY A 157 7.29 8.61 -5.41
CA GLY A 157 5.83 8.47 -5.54
C GLY A 157 5.41 7.52 -6.67
N ARG A 158 4.40 6.67 -6.43
CA ARG A 158 3.79 5.82 -7.46
C ARG A 158 2.52 6.45 -8.01
N LEU A 159 2.65 7.63 -8.61
CA LEU A 159 1.50 8.47 -8.98
C LEU A 159 0.51 7.74 -9.91
N SER A 160 0.98 7.02 -10.93
CA SER A 160 0.09 6.26 -11.83
C SER A 160 -0.70 5.17 -11.13
N ALA A 161 -0.08 4.48 -10.17
CA ALA A 161 -0.74 3.45 -9.37
C ALA A 161 -1.78 4.06 -8.42
N ILE A 162 -1.48 5.21 -7.82
CA ILE A 162 -2.43 5.94 -6.98
C ILE A 162 -3.60 6.46 -7.82
N ALA A 163 -3.32 7.03 -8.99
CA ALA A 163 -4.29 7.66 -9.87
C ALA A 163 -5.31 6.68 -10.47
N THR A 164 -5.04 5.37 -10.47
CA THR A 164 -5.91 4.35 -11.11
C THR A 164 -6.26 3.19 -10.20
N GLY A 165 -5.48 2.96 -9.13
CA GLY A 165 -5.59 1.81 -8.23
C GLY A 165 -6.96 1.67 -7.56
N PRO A 166 -7.52 2.72 -6.94
CA PRO A 166 -8.84 2.64 -6.31
C PRO A 166 -9.96 2.28 -7.29
N ALA A 167 -9.97 2.89 -8.48
CA ALA A 167 -10.93 2.56 -9.55
C ALA A 167 -10.79 1.10 -9.98
N ALA A 168 -9.55 0.62 -10.21
CA ALA A 168 -9.29 -0.77 -10.51
C ALA A 168 -9.74 -1.73 -9.39
N ALA A 169 -9.58 -1.33 -8.12
CA ALA A 169 -10.02 -2.10 -6.97
C ALA A 169 -11.55 -2.20 -6.90
N MET A 170 -12.31 -1.16 -7.29
CA MET A 170 -13.76 -1.24 -7.39
C MET A 170 -14.24 -2.24 -8.45
N ASP A 171 -13.57 -2.28 -9.59
CA ASP A 171 -13.96 -3.13 -10.74
C ASP A 171 -13.46 -4.58 -10.63
N SER A 172 -12.56 -4.86 -9.69
CA SER A 172 -11.78 -6.11 -9.65
C SER A 172 -12.59 -7.41 -9.42
N LEU A 173 -13.73 -7.40 -8.72
CA LEU A 173 -14.64 -8.56 -8.66
C LEU A 173 -15.72 -8.55 -9.74
N ALA A 174 -15.95 -7.40 -10.39
CA ALA A 174 -16.90 -7.26 -11.49
C ALA A 174 -16.41 -7.98 -12.77
N SER A 175 -15.10 -8.11 -12.94
CA SER A 175 -14.46 -8.64 -14.14
C SER A 175 -14.23 -10.15 -14.16
N GLY A 176 -14.55 -10.88 -13.08
CA GLY A 176 -14.43 -12.35 -13.01
C GLY A 176 -13.03 -12.91 -13.30
N THR A 177 -12.00 -12.05 -13.34
CA THR A 177 -10.65 -12.43 -13.79
C THR A 177 -9.83 -12.85 -12.58
N THR A 178 -9.90 -14.13 -12.23
CA THR A 178 -8.84 -14.75 -11.44
C THR A 178 -7.55 -14.61 -12.24
N HIS A 179 -6.67 -13.70 -11.82
CA HIS A 179 -5.34 -13.59 -12.42
C HIS A 179 -4.55 -14.85 -12.04
N GLY A 180 -4.65 -15.87 -12.89
CA GLY A 180 -3.81 -17.06 -12.82
C GLY A 180 -2.34 -16.67 -12.92
N ARG A 181 -1.51 -17.32 -12.10
CA ARG A 181 -0.05 -17.22 -12.09
C ARG A 181 0.53 -17.05 -13.49
N GLY A 182 1.36 -16.03 -13.68
CA GLY A 182 2.09 -15.79 -14.91
C GLY A 182 2.86 -17.03 -15.37
N THR A 183 2.39 -17.64 -16.46
CA THR A 183 3.20 -18.52 -17.28
C THR A 183 4.02 -17.66 -18.24
N ARG A 184 5.34 -17.86 -18.22
CA ARG A 184 6.33 -17.25 -19.12
C ARG A 184 5.83 -17.26 -20.57
N VAL A 185 5.91 -16.11 -21.22
CA VAL A 185 5.70 -15.99 -22.67
C VAL A 185 6.87 -16.68 -23.38
N GLY A 186 6.65 -17.92 -23.78
CA GLY A 186 7.40 -18.59 -24.84
C GLY A 186 6.67 -18.39 -26.16
N SER A 187 7.41 -17.96 -27.18
CA SER A 187 6.90 -17.74 -28.53
C SER A 187 6.31 -19.01 -29.14
N SER A 188 5.15 -18.90 -29.81
CA SER A 188 4.88 -19.54 -31.11
C SER A 188 3.44 -19.32 -31.57
N ARG A 189 3.32 -18.86 -32.83
CA ARG A 189 2.08 -18.77 -33.62
C ARG A 189 1.47 -20.17 -33.83
N ARG A 190 0.21 -20.39 -33.41
CA ARG A 190 -0.82 -21.16 -34.15
C ARG A 190 -2.12 -21.27 -33.34
N MET A 191 -3.21 -21.50 -34.07
CA MET A 191 -4.56 -21.86 -33.63
C MET A 191 -5.54 -20.70 -33.34
N LEU A 192 -5.83 -19.90 -34.37
CA LEU A 192 -7.22 -19.49 -34.61
C LEU A 192 -7.93 -20.67 -35.28
N ALA A 193 -8.77 -21.41 -34.55
CA ALA A 193 -9.95 -22.12 -35.04
C ALA A 193 -10.40 -23.18 -34.03
N ASP A 194 -11.03 -22.78 -32.91
CA ASP A 194 -11.91 -23.69 -32.15
C ASP A 194 -13.00 -22.96 -31.32
N ASN A 195 -13.16 -21.65 -31.49
CA ASN A 195 -13.97 -20.80 -30.60
C ASN A 195 -15.47 -20.72 -30.93
N LYS A 196 -16.07 -21.73 -31.60
CA LYS A 196 -17.50 -21.69 -31.99
C LYS A 196 -18.39 -22.79 -31.41
N ARG A 197 -17.88 -23.71 -30.58
CA ARG A 197 -18.70 -24.77 -29.96
C ARG A 197 -18.87 -24.68 -28.44
N VAL A 198 -18.11 -23.84 -27.74
CA VAL A 198 -18.22 -23.66 -26.28
C VAL A 198 -19.30 -22.61 -25.90
N SER A 199 -19.81 -21.85 -26.86
CA SER A 199 -20.68 -20.68 -26.60
C SER A 199 -22.19 -20.98 -26.49
N ARG A 200 -22.62 -22.25 -26.36
CA ARG A 200 -24.06 -22.59 -26.29
C ARG A 200 -24.52 -23.40 -25.07
N GLU A 201 -23.62 -23.82 -24.17
CA GLU A 201 -23.99 -24.47 -22.90
C GLU A 201 -23.70 -23.63 -21.64
N ALA A 202 -23.10 -22.44 -21.79
CA ALA A 202 -22.76 -21.56 -20.67
C ALA A 202 -23.89 -20.60 -20.21
N THR A 203 -25.12 -20.75 -20.68
CA THR A 203 -26.27 -19.88 -20.34
C THR A 203 -27.23 -20.45 -19.30
N ARG A 204 -26.78 -21.41 -18.48
CA ARG A 204 -27.60 -21.93 -17.37
C ARG A 204 -26.81 -21.93 -16.06
N GLY A 205 -26.59 -20.73 -15.54
CA GLY A 205 -25.93 -20.49 -14.28
C GLY A 205 -25.30 -19.10 -14.25
N SER A 206 -26.11 -18.06 -14.26
CA SER A 206 -25.65 -16.69 -13.99
C SER A 206 -25.12 -16.64 -12.55
N ARG A 207 -23.86 -17.00 -12.34
CA ARG A 207 -23.14 -16.77 -11.09
C ARG A 207 -23.16 -15.25 -10.91
N LYS A 208 -23.87 -14.76 -9.90
CA LYS A 208 -23.87 -13.32 -9.55
C LYS A 208 -22.40 -12.90 -9.47
N VAL A 209 -22.01 -12.02 -10.38
CA VAL A 209 -20.70 -11.38 -10.37
C VAL A 209 -20.58 -10.68 -9.00
N GLY A 210 -19.57 -11.07 -8.21
CA GLY A 210 -19.37 -10.48 -6.89
C GLY A 210 -19.04 -9.00 -7.01
N LYS A 211 -19.61 -8.14 -6.17
CA LYS A 211 -19.16 -6.76 -6.05
C LYS A 211 -17.87 -6.72 -5.22
N SER A 212 -16.92 -5.87 -5.60
CA SER A 212 -15.71 -5.64 -4.81
C SER A 212 -16.08 -5.29 -3.37
N GLN A 213 -15.31 -5.80 -2.41
CA GLN A 213 -15.44 -5.47 -0.98
C GLN A 213 -14.65 -4.21 -0.61
N LEU A 214 -14.26 -3.40 -1.60
CA LEU A 214 -13.62 -2.12 -1.35
C LEU A 214 -14.59 -1.22 -0.59
N ALA A 215 -14.21 -0.88 0.64
CA ALA A 215 -14.98 -0.04 1.57
C ALA A 215 -14.50 1.41 1.58
N GLY A 216 -13.30 1.69 1.07
CA GLY A 216 -12.81 3.05 0.98
C GLY A 216 -11.35 3.19 0.54
N PHE A 217 -10.84 4.40 0.72
CA PHE A 217 -9.48 4.81 0.42
C PHE A 217 -8.79 5.33 1.69
N GLY A 218 -7.49 5.06 1.85
CA GLY A 218 -6.74 5.46 3.04
C GLY A 218 -5.31 5.92 2.77
N ILE A 219 -4.71 6.57 3.75
CA ILE A 219 -3.27 6.91 3.77
C ILE A 219 -2.69 6.32 5.05
N THR A 220 -1.61 5.54 4.91
CA THR A 220 -0.97 4.76 5.99
C THR A 220 0.52 5.10 6.12
N ALA A 221 0.88 6.34 5.78
CA ALA A 221 2.26 6.81 5.80
C ALA A 221 2.84 6.85 7.21
N GLU A 222 4.09 6.37 7.35
CA GLU A 222 4.83 6.44 8.62
C GLU A 222 5.33 7.87 8.93
N GLY A 223 5.38 8.76 7.93
CA GLY A 223 5.66 10.19 8.08
C GLY A 223 5.16 11.01 6.89
N VAL A 224 4.64 12.22 7.14
CA VAL A 224 3.81 12.99 6.18
C VAL A 224 4.44 14.29 5.64
N GLU A 225 5.59 14.72 6.17
CA GLU A 225 6.17 16.05 5.89
C GLU A 225 6.96 16.14 4.57
N GLN A 226 6.72 15.22 3.63
CA GLN A 226 7.48 15.10 2.37
C GLN A 226 6.55 14.77 1.20
N ASN A 227 7.01 15.01 -0.03
CA ASN A 227 6.25 14.75 -1.28
C ASN A 227 4.74 15.13 -1.23
N PRO A 228 4.39 16.40 -0.95
CA PRO A 228 2.99 16.83 -0.79
C PRO A 228 2.08 16.50 -1.99
N VAL A 229 2.65 16.45 -3.19
CA VAL A 229 1.98 16.01 -4.43
C VAL A 229 1.34 14.62 -4.33
N VAL A 230 1.97 13.69 -3.60
CA VAL A 230 1.49 12.31 -3.45
C VAL A 230 0.26 12.29 -2.58
N TYR A 231 0.29 13.02 -1.47
CA TYR A 231 -0.83 13.10 -0.53
C TYR A 231 -2.01 13.88 -1.11
N GLU A 232 -1.76 14.90 -1.92
CA GLU A 232 -2.82 15.61 -2.62
C GLU A 232 -3.48 14.74 -3.70
N LEU A 233 -2.69 13.96 -4.45
CA LEU A 233 -3.24 12.98 -5.39
C LEU A 233 -4.05 11.91 -4.66
N ALA A 234 -3.53 11.38 -3.55
CA ALA A 234 -4.22 10.40 -2.73
C ALA A 234 -5.57 10.95 -2.22
N ALA A 235 -5.59 12.18 -1.70
CA ALA A 235 -6.82 12.84 -1.28
C ALA A 235 -7.81 13.02 -2.45
N LEU A 236 -7.33 13.40 -3.64
CA LEU A 236 -8.17 13.50 -4.84
C LEU A 236 -8.77 12.14 -5.23
N MET A 237 -7.98 11.07 -5.13
CA MET A 237 -8.43 9.71 -5.45
C MET A 237 -9.45 9.15 -4.46
N SER A 238 -9.48 9.66 -3.22
CA SER A 238 -10.57 9.35 -2.29
C SER A 238 -11.95 9.84 -2.78
N GLN A 239 -11.98 10.77 -3.75
CA GLN A 239 -13.18 11.38 -4.32
C GLN A 239 -13.44 11.00 -5.78
N SER A 240 -12.63 10.11 -6.37
CA SER A 240 -12.75 9.73 -7.79
C SER A 240 -13.10 8.26 -7.97
N GLU A 241 -14.14 7.99 -8.76
CA GLU A 241 -14.50 6.63 -9.15
C GLU A 241 -13.72 6.11 -10.36
N LYS A 242 -13.14 7.00 -11.17
CA LYS A 242 -12.57 6.67 -12.50
C LYS A 242 -11.07 6.87 -12.59
N GLY A 243 -10.45 7.32 -11.51
CA GLY A 243 -9.06 7.75 -11.51
C GLY A 243 -8.87 9.18 -12.02
N VAL A 244 -7.62 9.55 -12.32
CA VAL A 244 -7.27 10.86 -12.90
C VAL A 244 -6.12 10.73 -13.90
N ASP A 245 -6.12 11.60 -14.89
CA ASP A 245 -4.95 11.80 -15.75
C ASP A 245 -3.82 12.46 -14.95
N VAL A 246 -2.69 11.75 -14.81
CA VAL A 246 -1.58 12.20 -13.97
C VAL A 246 -0.93 13.46 -14.52
N ASP A 247 -0.81 13.61 -15.84
CA ASP A 247 -0.17 14.76 -16.45
C ASP A 247 -0.99 16.04 -16.24
N TRP A 248 -2.31 15.94 -16.42
CA TRP A 248 -3.25 17.01 -16.08
C TRP A 248 -3.16 17.37 -14.59
N PHE A 249 -3.18 16.37 -13.71
CA PHE A 249 -3.10 16.61 -12.27
C PHE A 249 -1.81 17.33 -11.88
N LEU A 250 -0.67 16.92 -12.43
CA LEU A 250 0.63 17.51 -12.13
C LEU A 250 0.74 18.95 -12.66
N ALA A 251 0.20 19.22 -13.84
CA ALA A 251 0.13 20.57 -14.38
C ALA A 251 -0.75 21.49 -13.51
N ASP A 252 -1.93 21.02 -13.11
CA ASP A 252 -2.85 21.80 -12.27
C ASP A 252 -2.32 21.99 -10.84
N TYR A 253 -1.76 20.93 -10.23
CA TYR A 253 -1.08 20.98 -8.93
C TYR A 253 0.03 22.02 -8.91
N SER A 254 0.92 21.98 -9.91
CA SER A 254 2.05 22.92 -10.00
C SER A 254 1.55 24.36 -10.12
N ARG A 255 0.54 24.59 -10.98
CA ARG A 255 -0.08 25.91 -11.16
C ARG A 255 -0.69 26.45 -9.87
N ARG A 256 -1.48 25.63 -9.16
CA ARG A 256 -2.13 26.02 -7.90
C ARG A 256 -1.12 26.26 -6.78
N ARG A 257 -0.11 25.39 -6.66
CA ARG A 257 0.90 25.48 -5.61
C ARG A 257 1.78 26.72 -5.72
N TYR A 258 2.10 27.14 -6.95
CA TYR A 258 3.02 28.25 -7.18
C TYR A 258 2.32 29.56 -7.61
N GLY A 259 0.98 29.58 -7.68
CA GLY A 259 0.21 30.81 -7.89
C GLY A 259 0.12 31.33 -9.33
N GLY A 260 0.49 30.52 -10.34
CA GLY A 260 0.39 30.88 -11.75
C GLY A 260 1.56 30.38 -12.60
N TYR A 261 1.40 30.38 -13.93
CA TYR A 261 2.52 30.19 -14.85
C TYR A 261 3.45 31.40 -14.71
N SER A 262 4.69 31.19 -14.28
CA SER A 262 5.72 32.23 -14.40
C SER A 262 5.76 32.71 -15.86
N VAL A 263 5.53 34.01 -16.03
CA VAL A 263 5.46 34.75 -17.29
C VAL A 263 6.64 34.36 -18.19
N ARG A 264 6.33 33.86 -19.40
CA ARG A 264 7.21 33.28 -20.45
C ARG A 264 7.38 31.75 -20.41
N GLN A 265 6.28 31.03 -20.59
CA GLN A 265 6.32 29.83 -21.45
C GLN A 265 5.65 30.16 -22.80
N PRO A 266 6.24 29.75 -23.94
CA PRO A 266 5.59 29.92 -25.23
C PRO A 266 4.32 29.07 -25.30
N ALA A 267 3.40 29.51 -26.15
CA ALA A 267 2.02 29.07 -26.32
C ALA A 267 1.80 27.52 -26.39
N PRO A 268 0.55 27.05 -26.18
CA PRO A 268 0.20 25.67 -25.77
C PRO A 268 0.46 24.51 -26.75
N THR A 269 1.27 24.64 -27.79
CA THR A 269 1.25 23.68 -28.91
C THR A 269 2.59 23.14 -29.40
N THR A 270 3.72 23.37 -28.70
CA THR A 270 5.02 22.80 -29.14
C THR A 270 5.92 22.28 -28.03
N LEU A 271 5.48 22.31 -26.78
CA LEU A 271 6.19 21.59 -25.71
C LEU A 271 5.58 20.19 -25.59
N PRO A 272 6.33 19.11 -25.89
CA PRO A 272 5.88 17.77 -25.60
C PRO A 272 5.40 17.72 -24.15
N VAL A 273 4.25 17.09 -23.93
CA VAL A 273 3.77 16.68 -22.62
C VAL A 273 4.97 15.99 -21.93
N GLY A 274 5.59 16.68 -20.97
CA GLY A 274 6.91 16.28 -20.46
C GLY A 274 7.95 17.38 -20.20
N THR A 275 7.64 18.68 -20.30
CA THR A 275 8.64 19.73 -20.01
C THR A 275 8.42 20.42 -18.66
N GLY A 276 9.41 20.27 -17.78
CA GLY A 276 9.82 21.24 -16.76
C GLY A 276 9.13 21.22 -15.40
N GLN A 277 7.82 20.96 -15.31
CA GLN A 277 7.10 20.91 -14.02
C GLN A 277 6.30 19.62 -13.82
N GLY A 278 5.68 19.06 -14.86
CA GLY A 278 5.08 17.71 -14.81
C GLY A 278 6.13 16.60 -14.76
N ALA A 279 7.21 16.76 -15.55
CA ALA A 279 8.38 15.88 -15.46
C ALA A 279 9.12 15.99 -14.12
N PHE A 280 8.89 17.05 -13.34
CA PHE A 280 9.43 17.24 -11.99
C PHE A 280 8.85 16.24 -10.96
N LEU A 281 7.78 15.55 -11.30
CA LEU A 281 6.99 14.76 -10.35
C LEU A 281 6.73 13.31 -10.82
N ALA A 282 6.93 13.02 -12.11
CA ALA A 282 6.56 11.75 -12.72
C ALA A 282 7.57 10.59 -12.59
N GLY A 283 8.69 10.74 -11.85
CA GLY A 283 9.66 9.63 -11.80
C GLY A 283 10.92 9.81 -10.97
N PHE A 284 10.89 10.61 -9.90
CA PHE A 284 12.03 10.67 -9.00
C PHE A 284 11.81 9.67 -7.91
N ILE A 285 12.67 8.67 -7.76
CA ILE A 285 12.80 7.91 -6.52
C ILE A 285 14.26 7.94 -6.09
N VAL A 286 14.57 8.77 -5.10
CA VAL A 286 15.86 8.69 -4.41
C VAL A 286 15.70 7.64 -3.31
N GLY A 287 16.37 6.51 -3.47
CA GLY A 287 16.55 5.51 -2.41
C GLY A 287 17.33 6.09 -1.22
N ASN A 288 17.68 5.27 -0.24
CA ASN A 288 18.43 5.73 0.93
C ASN A 288 19.70 6.48 0.49
N ASN A 289 19.76 7.78 0.80
CA ASN A 289 20.90 8.63 0.46
C ASN A 289 22.14 8.09 1.19
N PRO A 290 23.25 7.79 0.50
CA PRO A 290 24.50 7.35 1.14
C PRO A 290 24.98 8.27 2.27
N ILE A 291 24.64 9.56 2.23
CA ILE A 291 24.92 10.54 3.29
C ILE A 291 24.20 10.18 4.61
N ALA A 292 23.01 9.58 4.52
CA ALA A 292 22.20 9.18 5.67
C ALA A 292 22.52 7.74 6.16
N GLY A 293 23.36 7.00 5.44
CA GLY A 293 23.82 5.67 5.82
C GLY A 293 25.06 5.70 6.70
N SER A 294 25.28 4.64 7.48
CA SER A 294 26.56 4.44 8.16
C SER A 294 27.70 4.33 7.13
N PRO A 295 28.86 4.95 7.37
CA PRO A 295 30.02 4.80 6.49
C PRO A 295 30.40 3.32 6.33
N GLY A 296 30.50 2.86 5.08
CA GLY A 296 30.82 1.47 4.75
C GLY A 296 30.85 1.24 3.24
N TYR A 297 31.35 0.08 2.81
CA TYR A 297 31.24 -0.33 1.41
C TYR A 297 29.76 -0.61 1.10
N LEU A 298 29.14 0.28 0.33
CA LEU A 298 27.80 0.07 -0.22
C LEU A 298 27.95 -0.71 -1.52
N GLY A 299 27.37 -1.90 -1.60
CA GLY A 299 27.42 -2.72 -2.81
C GLY A 299 26.80 -1.98 -4.02
N PRO A 300 27.19 -2.33 -5.26
CA PRO A 300 26.58 -1.75 -6.45
C PRO A 300 25.05 -1.97 -6.45
N GLY A 301 24.26 -0.89 -6.37
CA GLY A 301 22.79 -0.96 -6.39
C GLY A 301 22.10 -1.06 -5.03
N GLU A 302 22.82 -1.11 -3.90
CA GLU A 302 22.18 -1.20 -2.58
C GLU A 302 21.43 0.07 -2.16
N TRP A 303 21.79 1.21 -2.75
CA TRP A 303 21.16 2.52 -2.50
C TRP A 303 20.10 2.88 -3.56
N TYR A 304 19.96 2.09 -4.63
CA TYR A 304 18.96 2.27 -5.68
C TYR A 304 18.53 0.91 -6.23
N ASP A 305 17.36 0.43 -5.79
CA ASP A 305 16.72 -0.78 -6.30
C ASP A 305 15.60 -0.41 -7.30
N PRO A 306 15.83 -0.50 -8.62
CA PRO A 306 14.82 -0.16 -9.63
C PRO A 306 13.53 -0.97 -9.45
N ALA A 307 13.63 -2.23 -8.98
CA ALA A 307 12.46 -3.09 -8.78
C ALA A 307 11.56 -2.62 -7.62
N LYS A 308 12.10 -1.84 -6.68
CA LYS A 308 11.34 -1.23 -5.57
C LYS A 308 10.93 0.22 -5.85
N HIS A 309 11.47 0.82 -6.90
CA HIS A 309 11.48 2.27 -7.09
C HIS A 309 10.91 2.75 -8.43
N GLY A 310 10.15 1.90 -9.12
CA GLY A 310 9.37 2.29 -10.30
C GLY A 310 10.06 1.96 -11.62
N GLU A 311 9.32 2.16 -12.71
CA GLU A 311 9.64 1.69 -14.06
C GLU A 311 10.89 2.35 -14.69
N MET A 312 11.44 3.40 -14.06
CA MET A 312 12.53 4.21 -14.58
C MET A 312 13.90 3.75 -14.07
N GLY A 313 14.84 3.58 -15.01
CA GLY A 313 16.23 3.23 -14.71
C GLY A 313 16.95 4.35 -13.94
N LYS A 314 17.95 3.97 -13.15
CA LYS A 314 18.74 4.89 -12.31
C LYS A 314 19.29 6.09 -13.09
N GLU A 315 20.00 5.82 -14.17
CA GLU A 315 20.68 6.86 -14.95
C GLU A 315 19.68 7.84 -15.58
N GLU A 316 18.55 7.32 -16.07
CA GLU A 316 17.46 8.15 -16.58
C GLU A 316 16.86 9.05 -15.50
N ALA A 317 16.65 8.53 -14.29
CA ALA A 317 16.16 9.31 -13.16
C ALA A 317 17.15 10.44 -12.78
N TYR A 318 18.46 10.19 -12.82
CA TYR A 318 19.48 11.20 -12.57
C TYR A 318 19.52 12.28 -13.65
N ASP A 319 19.46 11.91 -14.92
CA ASP A 319 19.50 12.86 -16.02
C ASP A 319 18.26 13.77 -16.02
N ARG A 320 17.07 13.21 -15.79
CA ARG A 320 15.84 14.00 -15.62
C ARG A 320 15.92 14.92 -14.39
N ALA A 321 16.55 14.48 -13.30
CA ALA A 321 16.71 15.31 -12.11
C ALA A 321 17.64 16.49 -12.42
N ARG A 322 18.73 16.24 -13.14
CA ARG A 322 19.68 17.28 -13.56
C ARG A 322 19.00 18.30 -14.47
N GLU A 323 18.26 17.85 -15.48
CA GLU A 323 17.50 18.73 -16.39
C GLU A 323 16.51 19.61 -15.60
N ALA A 324 15.75 19.01 -14.69
CA ALA A 324 14.82 19.70 -13.81
C ALA A 324 15.52 20.78 -12.96
N TRP A 325 16.67 20.46 -12.36
CA TRP A 325 17.48 21.41 -11.60
C TRP A 325 18.01 22.55 -12.48
N GLU A 326 18.42 22.29 -13.72
CA GLU A 326 18.85 23.34 -14.64
C GLU A 326 17.70 24.29 -15.01
N ILE A 327 16.50 23.77 -15.24
CA ILE A 327 15.31 24.58 -15.54
C ILE A 327 14.94 25.45 -14.34
N LEU A 328 14.95 24.89 -13.13
CA LEU A 328 14.73 25.67 -11.89
C LEU A 328 15.82 26.73 -11.69
N GLY A 329 17.08 26.37 -11.94
CA GLY A 329 18.21 27.30 -11.86
C GLY A 329 18.01 28.52 -12.77
N LYS A 330 17.63 28.28 -14.02
CA LYS A 330 17.38 29.34 -15.01
C LYS A 330 16.17 30.20 -14.67
N THR A 331 15.10 29.61 -14.15
CA THR A 331 13.85 30.33 -13.86
C THR A 331 13.90 31.10 -12.53
N VAL A 332 14.50 30.53 -11.48
CA VAL A 332 14.57 31.15 -10.14
C VAL A 332 15.77 32.08 -9.99
N TYR A 333 16.95 31.68 -10.46
CA TYR A 333 18.19 32.47 -10.29
C TYR A 333 18.55 33.30 -11.53
N GLY A 334 18.15 32.88 -12.73
CA GLY A 334 18.29 33.70 -13.93
C GLY A 334 17.41 34.96 -13.90
N ALA A 335 16.27 34.92 -13.21
CA ALA A 335 15.43 36.08 -12.93
C ALA A 335 16.07 37.05 -11.91
N ARG A 336 16.88 36.55 -10.96
CA ARG A 336 17.62 37.42 -10.01
C ARG A 336 18.87 38.06 -10.62
N ALA A 337 19.49 37.44 -11.63
CA ALA A 337 20.68 37.96 -12.30
C ALA A 337 20.38 39.10 -13.29
N LYS A 338 19.13 39.19 -13.78
CA LYS A 338 18.63 40.36 -14.49
C LYS A 338 17.71 41.11 -13.53
N GLY A 339 18.26 42.08 -12.78
CA GLY A 339 17.48 42.85 -11.81
C GLY A 339 16.24 43.49 -12.44
N GLU A 340 15.10 42.81 -12.30
CA GLU A 340 13.75 43.33 -12.46
C GLU A 340 13.06 43.33 -11.09
#